data_AF-A0A5C5ZBL2-F1
#
_entry.id   AF-A0A5C5ZBL2-F1
#
_cell.length_a   1.000
_cell.length_b   1.000
_cell.length_c   1.000
_cell.angle_alpha   90.00
_cell.angle_beta   90.00
_cell.angle_gamma   90.00
#
_symmetry.space_group_name_H-M   'P 1'
#
loop_
_entity.id
_entity.type
_entity.pdbx_description
1 polymer ?
#
loop_
_entity_poly.entity_id
_entity_poly.type
_entity_poly.pdbx_seq_one_letter_code
_entity_poly.pdbx_strand_id
1 'polypeptide(L)'
;MLGLVTLLAVLVSGCAKPSGSHKGIVLFDDGTSVQSGSVEFRSLADGSRYASRIAADGSFALTDQDGEIVCPPGEYEVVVVQIVLTEDLAAEAHEHGRTVPRRYADYYTSGLRVTTPQQSDSPIRVTLETNHF
;
A
#
# COMPACT_ATOMS: atom_id res chain seq x y z
N MET A 1 11.80 62.23 -14.74
CA MET A 1 12.85 61.36 -14.17
C MET A 1 12.21 60.52 -13.08
N LEU A 2 12.06 59.21 -13.34
CA LEU A 2 12.75 58.13 -12.61
C LEU A 2 12.22 58.03 -11.16
N GLY A 3 11.34 57.08 -10.84
CA GLY A 3 11.62 55.63 -10.77
C GLY A 3 11.84 55.31 -9.29
N LEU A 4 11.08 54.42 -8.65
CA LEU A 4 11.38 52.99 -8.62
C LEU A 4 10.24 52.30 -7.86
N VAL A 5 9.47 51.44 -8.54
CA VAL A 5 8.51 50.52 -7.92
C VAL A 5 9.28 49.23 -7.63
N THR A 6 9.54 48.94 -6.37
CA THR A 6 10.22 47.70 -5.96
C THR A 6 9.17 46.60 -5.82
N LEU A 7 8.90 45.88 -6.91
CA LEU A 7 8.06 44.67 -6.91
C LEU A 7 8.95 43.47 -6.54
N LEU A 8 8.90 43.05 -5.28
CA LEU A 8 9.58 41.85 -4.80
C LEU A 8 8.67 40.63 -5.06
N ALA A 9 8.77 40.05 -6.25
CA ALA A 9 8.13 38.78 -6.58
C ALA A 9 9.01 37.60 -6.13
N VAL A 10 8.75 37.10 -4.91
CA VAL A 10 9.34 35.83 -4.44
C VAL A 10 8.57 34.68 -5.10
N LEU A 11 9.10 34.16 -6.21
CA LEU A 11 8.64 32.93 -6.84
C LEU A 11 9.13 31.74 -6.02
N VAL A 12 8.32 31.31 -5.05
CA VAL A 12 8.50 30.00 -4.40
C VAL A 12 7.95 28.94 -5.35
N SER A 13 8.76 28.52 -6.31
CA SER A 13 8.49 27.35 -7.16
C SER A 13 8.71 26.09 -6.33
N GLY A 14 7.75 25.75 -5.47
CA GLY A 14 7.69 24.44 -4.85
C GLY A 14 7.42 23.39 -5.92
N CYS A 15 8.45 22.69 -6.38
CA CYS A 15 8.26 21.44 -7.12
C CYS A 15 7.65 20.42 -6.15
N ALA A 16 6.32 20.35 -6.10
CA ALA A 16 5.64 19.24 -5.48
C ALA A 16 6.07 17.97 -6.24
N LYS A 17 6.91 17.14 -5.61
CA LYS A 17 7.22 15.81 -6.14
C LYS A 17 5.89 15.06 -6.23
N PRO A 18 5.59 14.35 -7.33
CA PRO A 18 4.40 13.55 -7.40
C PRO A 18 4.45 12.49 -6.30
N SER A 19 3.60 12.63 -5.29
CA SER A 19 3.36 11.59 -4.31
C SER A 19 2.24 10.71 -4.87
N GLY A 20 2.57 9.50 -5.33
CA GLY A 20 1.55 8.50 -5.57
C GLY A 20 0.76 8.22 -4.29
N SER A 21 -0.39 7.55 -4.42
CA SER A 21 -1.14 7.10 -3.24
C SER A 21 -0.30 6.07 -2.50
N HIS A 22 -0.01 6.31 -1.23
CA HIS A 22 0.76 5.42 -0.35
C HIS A 22 -0.14 4.77 0.70
N LYS A 23 -1.42 5.13 0.76
CA LYS A 23 -2.40 4.58 1.69
C LYS A 23 -3.40 3.71 0.95
N GLY A 24 -3.88 2.67 1.61
CA GLY A 24 -4.88 1.81 1.02
C GLY A 24 -5.59 0.91 2.02
N ILE A 25 -6.38 0.00 1.47
CA ILE A 25 -7.12 -1.02 2.19
C ILE A 25 -6.99 -2.37 1.47
N VAL A 26 -6.82 -3.43 2.26
CA VAL A 26 -6.90 -4.81 1.77
C VAL A 26 -8.23 -5.42 2.19
N LEU A 27 -9.01 -5.87 1.21
CA LEU A 27 -10.33 -6.46 1.39
C LEU A 27 -10.37 -7.86 0.78
N PHE A 28 -11.23 -8.72 1.29
CA PHE A 28 -11.70 -9.89 0.58
C PHE A 28 -12.74 -9.49 -0.48
N ASP A 29 -13.01 -10.39 -1.43
CA ASP A 29 -13.99 -10.22 -2.50
C ASP A 29 -15.43 -10.00 -2.02
N ASP A 30 -15.77 -10.48 -0.83
CA ASP A 30 -17.04 -10.19 -0.14
C ASP A 30 -17.09 -8.80 0.52
N GLY A 31 -15.99 -8.04 0.46
CA GLY A 31 -15.86 -6.70 1.02
C GLY A 31 -15.42 -6.65 2.49
N THR A 32 -15.22 -7.79 3.15
CA THR A 32 -14.67 -7.83 4.52
C THR A 32 -13.18 -7.47 4.53
N SER A 33 -12.70 -6.82 5.59
CA SER A 33 -11.29 -6.43 5.68
C SER A 33 -10.38 -7.59 6.05
N VAL A 34 -9.16 -7.61 5.48
CA VAL A 34 -8.07 -8.42 6.01
C VAL A 34 -7.58 -7.76 7.30
N GLN A 35 -7.61 -8.48 8.43
CA GLN A 35 -7.44 -7.86 9.75
C GLN A 35 -6.01 -7.98 10.30
N SER A 36 -5.13 -8.71 9.62
CA SER A 36 -3.75 -8.91 10.05
C SER A 36 -2.87 -9.35 8.89
N GLY A 37 -1.56 -9.15 9.05
CA GLY A 37 -0.55 -9.51 8.05
C GLY A 37 0.23 -8.30 7.54
N SER A 38 0.86 -8.46 6.40
CA SER A 38 1.60 -7.44 5.67
C SER A 38 1.22 -7.44 4.21
N VAL A 39 1.33 -6.28 3.58
CA VAL A 39 1.23 -6.10 2.14
C VAL A 39 2.57 -5.59 1.61
N GLU A 40 3.02 -6.10 0.47
CA GLU A 40 4.23 -5.61 -0.22
C GLU A 40 3.94 -5.40 -1.71
N PHE A 41 4.35 -4.23 -2.19
CA PHE A 41 4.27 -3.78 -3.57
C PHE A 41 5.68 -3.85 -4.15
N ARG A 42 5.85 -4.59 -5.26
CA ARG A 42 7.10 -4.61 -6.02
C ARG A 42 6.88 -3.91 -7.35
N SER A 43 7.65 -2.85 -7.59
CA SER A 43 7.63 -2.09 -8.83
C SER A 43 8.05 -2.97 -10.00
N LEU A 44 7.28 -2.93 -11.09
CA LEU A 44 7.62 -3.64 -12.33
C LEU A 44 8.71 -2.94 -13.14
N ALA A 45 8.98 -1.67 -12.85
CA ALA A 45 9.97 -0.89 -13.59
C ALA A 45 11.40 -1.24 -13.16
N ASP A 46 11.62 -1.42 -11.86
CA ASP A 46 12.95 -1.50 -11.26
C ASP A 46 13.06 -2.51 -10.10
N GLY A 47 11.96 -3.14 -9.68
CA GLY A 47 11.95 -4.10 -8.58
C GLY A 47 11.99 -3.47 -7.18
N SER A 48 11.92 -2.14 -7.07
CA SER A 48 11.81 -1.43 -5.78
C SER A 48 10.59 -1.91 -5.00
N ARG A 49 10.72 -2.01 -3.67
CA ARG A 49 9.70 -2.59 -2.79
C ARG A 49 9.17 -1.57 -1.80
N TYR A 50 7.87 -1.62 -1.59
CA TYR A 50 7.17 -0.80 -0.61
C TYR A 50 6.25 -1.69 0.20
N ALA A 51 6.33 -1.64 1.52
CA ALA A 51 5.63 -2.58 2.39
C ALA A 51 4.91 -1.87 3.55
N SER A 52 3.94 -2.54 4.13
CA SER A 52 3.24 -2.09 5.33
C SER A 52 2.67 -3.28 6.09
N ARG A 53 2.58 -3.15 7.42
CA ARG A 53 1.66 -3.97 8.21
C ARG A 53 0.22 -3.58 7.86
N ILE A 54 -0.69 -4.55 7.91
CA ILE A 54 -2.13 -4.35 7.74
C ILE A 54 -2.76 -4.19 9.13
N ALA A 55 -3.53 -3.12 9.32
CA ALA A 55 -4.27 -2.87 10.55
C ALA A 55 -5.58 -3.71 10.59
N ALA A 56 -6.22 -3.78 11.76
CA ALA A 56 -7.43 -4.59 11.97
C ALA A 56 -8.63 -4.20 11.07
N ASP A 57 -8.65 -2.97 10.58
CA ASP A 57 -9.64 -2.46 9.62
C ASP A 57 -9.25 -2.68 8.16
N GLY A 58 -8.12 -3.34 7.89
CA GLY A 58 -7.56 -3.58 6.56
C GLY A 58 -6.70 -2.46 6.02
N SER A 59 -6.58 -1.34 6.74
CA SER A 59 -5.81 -0.20 6.27
C SER A 59 -4.30 -0.45 6.30
N PHE A 60 -3.59 0.22 5.40
CA PHE A 60 -2.13 0.21 5.32
C PHE A 60 -1.57 1.55 4.84
N ALA A 61 -0.29 1.80 5.15
CA ALA A 61 0.48 2.92 4.64
C ALA A 61 1.88 2.44 4.22
N LEU A 62 2.13 2.39 2.92
CA LEU A 62 3.36 1.87 2.32
C LEU A 62 4.56 2.73 2.70
N THR A 63 5.65 2.05 3.05
CA THR A 63 6.97 2.65 3.24
C THR A 63 7.98 1.99 2.31
N ASP A 64 9.01 2.72 1.91
CA ASP A 64 10.18 2.13 1.25
C ASP A 64 11.07 1.36 2.25
N GLN A 65 12.24 0.92 1.78
CA GLN A 65 13.20 0.16 2.59
C GLN A 65 13.88 1.00 3.69
N ASP A 66 13.89 2.33 3.54
CA ASP A 66 14.42 3.26 4.53
C ASP A 66 13.35 3.65 5.58
N GLY A 67 12.10 3.22 5.36
CA GLY A 67 10.97 3.49 6.25
C GLY A 67 10.25 4.80 5.95
N GLU A 68 10.56 5.45 4.84
CA GLU A 68 9.88 6.67 4.41
C GLU A 68 8.51 6.32 3.84
N ILE A 69 7.47 7.05 4.26
CA ILE A 69 6.09 6.82 3.81
C ILE A 69 5.96 7.28 2.36
N VAL A 70 6.05 6.34 1.42
CA VAL A 70 6.07 6.62 -0.01
C VAL A 70 5.60 5.41 -0.82
N CYS A 71 4.98 5.70 -1.97
CA CYS A 71 4.79 4.76 -3.07
C CYS A 71 4.73 5.59 -4.36
N PRO A 72 5.81 5.61 -5.17
CA PRO A 72 5.83 6.38 -6.39
C PRO A 72 4.74 5.94 -7.38
N PRO A 73 4.34 6.81 -8.32
CA PRO A 73 3.46 6.42 -9.41
C PRO A 73 4.08 5.28 -10.24
N GLY A 74 3.29 4.29 -10.65
CA GLY A 74 3.76 3.18 -11.46
C GLY A 74 2.87 1.93 -11.42
N GLU A 75 3.39 0.86 -12.00
CA GLU A 75 2.76 -0.46 -12.03
C GLU A 75 3.46 -1.40 -11.04
N TYR A 76 2.66 -2.12 -10.26
CA TYR A 76 3.13 -2.97 -9.18
C TYR A 76 2.51 -4.36 -9.26
N GLU A 77 3.31 -5.36 -8.91
CA GLU A 77 2.79 -6.64 -8.42
C GLU A 77 2.71 -6.61 -6.90
N VAL A 78 1.73 -7.30 -6.34
CA VAL A 78 1.41 -7.21 -4.91
C VAL A 78 1.35 -8.59 -4.28
N VAL A 79 1.86 -8.71 -3.06
CA VAL A 79 1.64 -9.88 -2.19
C VAL A 79 1.00 -9.44 -0.88
N VAL A 80 0.21 -10.35 -0.29
CA VAL A 80 -0.37 -10.21 1.04
C VAL A 80 -0.02 -11.47 1.81
N VAL A 81 0.71 -11.29 2.91
CA VAL A 81 1.18 -12.39 3.77
C VAL A 81 0.55 -12.23 5.14
N GLN A 82 -0.11 -13.27 5.62
CA GLN A 82 -0.61 -13.33 6.97
C GLN A 82 0.19 -14.36 7.75
N ILE A 83 0.92 -13.90 8.77
CA ILE A 83 1.58 -14.80 9.71
C ILE A 83 0.55 -15.13 10.80
N VAL A 84 0.01 -16.35 10.75
CA VAL A 84 -0.83 -16.90 11.82
C VAL A 84 0.10 -17.60 12.81
N LEU A 85 0.29 -16.98 13.99
CA LEU A 85 1.01 -17.61 15.10
C LEU A 85 0.05 -18.61 15.77
N THR A 86 0.32 -19.91 15.61
CA THR A 86 -0.55 -21.00 16.12
C THR A 86 -0.02 -21.68 17.38
N GLU A 87 1.04 -21.15 17.99
CA GLU A 87 1.73 -21.78 19.12
C GLU A 87 1.26 -21.14 20.44
N ASP A 88 0.46 -21.90 21.21
CA ASP A 88 0.07 -21.63 22.61
C ASP A 88 -0.73 -20.36 22.94
N LEU A 89 -1.38 -19.75 21.96
CA LEU A 89 -2.43 -18.77 22.25
C LEU A 89 -3.72 -19.50 22.63
N ALA A 90 -4.28 -19.15 23.79
CA ALA A 90 -5.65 -19.55 24.14
C ALA A 90 -6.56 -19.27 22.93
N ALA A 91 -7.49 -20.17 22.62
CA ALA A 91 -8.35 -20.06 21.42
C ALA A 91 -9.07 -18.69 21.28
N GLU A 92 -9.21 -17.99 22.40
CA GLU A 92 -9.78 -16.65 22.57
C GLU A 92 -8.88 -15.51 22.04
N ALA A 93 -7.58 -15.75 21.82
CA ALA A 93 -6.60 -14.75 21.36
C ALA A 93 -6.26 -14.86 19.85
N HIS A 94 -6.93 -15.75 19.11
CA HIS A 94 -6.78 -15.88 17.65
C HIS A 94 -7.58 -14.80 16.89
N GLU A 95 -7.34 -13.52 17.18
CA GLU A 95 -7.95 -12.40 16.45
C GLU A 95 -7.18 -12.07 15.15
N HIS A 96 -6.85 -13.09 14.36
CA HIS A 96 -6.21 -12.88 13.06
C HIS A 96 -7.22 -12.58 11.94
N GLY A 97 -8.52 -12.77 12.20
CA GLY A 97 -9.58 -12.66 11.20
C GLY A 97 -9.59 -13.83 10.22
N ARG A 98 -10.27 -13.68 9.09
CA ARG A 98 -10.27 -14.69 8.03
C ARG A 98 -8.85 -14.90 7.47
N THR A 99 -8.50 -16.16 7.19
CA THR A 99 -7.19 -16.51 6.64
C THR A 99 -7.02 -16.03 5.20
N VAL A 100 -5.92 -15.34 4.91
CA VAL A 100 -5.50 -14.96 3.56
C VAL A 100 -5.10 -16.21 2.76
N PRO A 101 -5.66 -16.45 1.56
CA PRO A 101 -5.26 -17.57 0.70
C PRO A 101 -3.77 -17.57 0.40
N ARG A 102 -3.11 -18.73 0.53
CA ARG A 102 -1.65 -18.87 0.39
C ARG A 102 -1.08 -18.36 -0.93
N ARG A 103 -1.86 -18.40 -2.02
CA ARG A 103 -1.42 -17.90 -3.33
C ARG A 103 -1.06 -16.41 -3.32
N TYR A 104 -1.62 -15.63 -2.38
CA TYR A 104 -1.30 -14.21 -2.26
C TYR A 104 0.06 -13.94 -1.61
N ALA A 105 0.74 -14.95 -1.05
CA ALA A 105 2.04 -14.79 -0.41
C ALA A 105 3.24 -14.82 -1.39
N ASP A 106 3.01 -15.09 -2.67
CA ASP A 106 4.05 -15.20 -3.69
C ASP A 106 3.64 -14.42 -4.95
N TYR A 107 4.53 -13.55 -5.45
CA TYR A 107 4.31 -12.75 -6.64
C TYR A 107 3.92 -13.56 -7.88
N TYR A 108 4.47 -14.77 -8.03
CA TYR A 108 4.19 -15.63 -9.17
C TYR A 108 2.80 -16.28 -9.12
N THR A 109 2.19 -16.35 -7.93
CA THR A 109 0.87 -16.97 -7.73
C THR A 109 -0.22 -15.98 -7.31
N SER A 110 0.13 -14.75 -6.90
CA SER A 110 -0.83 -13.78 -6.38
C SER A 110 -1.78 -13.27 -7.47
N GLY A 111 -1.23 -13.02 -8.66
CA GLY A 111 -1.95 -12.37 -9.76
C GLY A 111 -2.36 -10.91 -9.49
N LEU A 112 -2.08 -10.36 -8.30
CA LEU A 112 -2.47 -9.01 -7.91
C LEU A 112 -1.62 -7.97 -8.64
N ARG A 113 -2.30 -7.00 -9.26
CA ARG A 113 -1.70 -5.86 -9.92
C ARG A 113 -2.34 -4.57 -9.42
N VAL A 114 -1.53 -3.55 -9.19
CA VAL A 114 -1.99 -2.22 -8.82
C VAL A 114 -1.25 -1.17 -9.64
N THR A 115 -2.00 -0.20 -10.15
CA THR A 115 -1.47 1.02 -10.73
C THR A 115 -1.63 2.15 -9.73
N THR A 116 -0.53 2.83 -9.38
CA THR A 116 -0.58 4.09 -8.63
C THR A 116 -0.42 5.27 -9.60
N PRO A 117 -1.41 6.16 -9.72
CA PRO A 117 -1.32 7.31 -10.62
C PRO A 117 -0.44 8.42 -10.04
N GLN A 118 -0.06 9.38 -10.90
CA GLN A 118 0.75 10.56 -10.54
C GLN A 118 0.14 11.40 -9.40
N GLN A 119 -1.19 11.44 -9.35
CA GLN A 119 -1.98 12.13 -8.33
C GLN A 119 -3.27 11.34 -8.10
N SER A 120 -3.58 11.03 -6.85
CA SER A 120 -4.85 10.41 -6.46
C SER A 120 -5.18 10.82 -5.03
N ASP A 121 -6.44 11.23 -4.83
CA ASP A 121 -7.02 11.46 -3.51
C ASP A 121 -7.70 10.19 -2.96
N SER A 122 -7.80 9.13 -3.77
CA SER A 122 -8.41 7.86 -3.39
C SER A 122 -7.37 6.89 -2.81
N PRO A 123 -7.75 6.13 -1.75
CA PRO A 123 -6.92 5.06 -1.23
C PRO A 123 -6.78 3.93 -2.26
N ILE A 124 -5.61 3.28 -2.27
CA ILE A 124 -5.40 2.06 -3.04
C ILE A 124 -6.33 0.96 -2.49
N ARG A 125 -6.97 0.20 -3.39
CA ARG A 125 -7.77 -0.96 -3.02
C ARG A 125 -7.13 -2.24 -3.54
N VAL A 126 -6.77 -3.15 -2.63
CA VAL A 126 -6.34 -4.51 -2.95
C VAL A 126 -7.47 -5.46 -2.58
N THR A 127 -7.96 -6.25 -3.54
CA THR A 127 -9.07 -7.20 -3.32
C THR A 127 -8.57 -8.63 -3.46
N LEU A 128 -8.83 -9.45 -2.46
CA LEU A 128 -8.45 -10.86 -2.38
C LEU A 128 -9.66 -11.73 -2.70
N GLU A 129 -9.64 -12.39 -3.84
CA GLU A 129 -10.61 -13.42 -4.18
C GLU A 129 -10.47 -14.60 -3.22
N THR A 130 -11.58 -15.18 -2.81
CA THR A 130 -11.57 -16.24 -1.81
C THR A 130 -11.95 -17.60 -2.35
N ASN A 131 -12.49 -17.66 -3.56
CA ASN A 131 -12.93 -18.88 -4.21
C ASN A 131 -12.01 -19.31 -5.35
N HIS A 132 -10.95 -20.06 -5.06
CA HIS A 132 -10.30 -20.95 -6.04
C HIS A 132 -9.52 -22.03 -5.25
N PHE A 133 -10.04 -23.27 -5.30
CA PHE A 133 -9.33 -24.49 -4.91
C PHE A 133 -8.63 -25.08 -6.13
#